data_AF-A0A061ILK9-F1
#
_entry.id   AF-A0A061ILK9-F1
#
_cell.length_a   1.000
_cell.length_b   1.000
_cell.length_c   1.000
_cell.angle_alpha   90.00
_cell.angle_beta   90.00
_cell.angle_gamma   90.00
#
_symmetry.space_group_name_H-M   'P 1'
#
loop_
_entity.id
_entity.type
_entity.pdbx_description
1 polymer ?
#
loop_
_entity_poly.entity_id
_entity_poly.type
_entity_poly.pdbx_seq_one_letter_code
_entity_poly.pdbx_strand_id
1 'polypeptide(L)'
;MQCAEGAAWGASQAGLGRAHRPCGGPPGALEFEVRWIAGTELGTASKRNRGVRKAGREVYLGDLQDEVIRKRLLIDGDGAGDDRRINLLVKSFIKWCNSGSQEEGYSQYQRMLSTLSQCEFSMGKTLLVYDMNLREMENYEKIYKEIECSIAGAHEKIAECKKQILQAKRIRKNRQEYDALAKVIQHHPDRHETLKELEALGKELEHLSHIKESVEDKLELRRKQFHVLLSTIHELQQTLENDDKLSEVDEAQESAMEADPKP
;
A
#
# COMPACT_ATOMS: atom_id res chain seq x y z
N MET A 1 26.32 -40.39 19.00
CA MET A 1 26.13 -40.87 17.61
C MET A 1 25.27 -39.82 16.93
N GLN A 2 25.89 -38.80 16.31
CA GLN A 2 26.25 -38.73 14.87
C GLN A 2 25.00 -38.65 13.99
N CYS A 3 24.79 -37.76 13.02
CA CYS A 3 25.50 -36.64 12.35
C CYS A 3 24.37 -35.85 11.62
N ALA A 4 24.30 -34.52 11.58
CA ALA A 4 25.08 -33.55 10.80
C ALA A 4 24.96 -33.71 9.26
N GLU A 5 24.34 -32.73 8.59
CA GLU A 5 24.56 -32.24 7.21
C GLU A 5 23.71 -30.95 7.06
N GLY A 6 24.19 -29.74 6.78
CA GLY A 6 25.48 -29.30 6.27
C GLY A 6 25.36 -28.81 4.82
N ALA A 7 24.83 -27.60 4.59
CA ALA A 7 24.87 -26.94 3.27
C ALA A 7 25.41 -25.51 3.42
N ALA A 8 26.73 -25.39 3.25
CA ALA A 8 27.43 -24.17 2.92
C ALA A 8 27.74 -24.15 1.40
N TRP A 9 28.54 -23.17 0.95
CA TRP A 9 29.00 -22.86 -0.42
C TRP A 9 28.06 -21.90 -1.19
N GLY A 10 28.51 -20.74 -1.67
CA GLY A 10 29.84 -20.16 -1.70
C GLY A 10 29.81 -18.72 -2.22
N ALA A 11 30.78 -17.92 -1.77
CA ALA A 11 31.07 -16.60 -2.30
C ALA A 11 31.74 -16.70 -3.68
N SER A 12 31.40 -15.79 -4.60
CA SER A 12 32.19 -15.53 -5.81
C SER A 12 32.23 -14.03 -6.07
N GLN A 13 33.43 -13.46 -6.00
CA GLN A 13 33.77 -12.12 -6.43
C GLN A 13 34.07 -12.15 -7.94
N ALA A 14 33.53 -11.20 -8.71
CA ALA A 14 34.19 -10.59 -9.87
C ALA A 14 33.35 -9.43 -10.42
N GLY A 15 34.02 -8.36 -10.86
CA GLY A 15 33.54 -7.57 -12.00
C GLY A 15 33.28 -6.09 -11.76
N LEU A 16 34.33 -5.28 -11.92
CA LEU A 16 34.30 -3.84 -12.11
C LEU A 16 33.42 -3.43 -13.31
N GLY A 17 32.48 -2.51 -13.11
CA GLY A 17 31.73 -1.84 -14.17
C GLY A 17 31.42 -0.39 -13.78
N ARG A 18 32.06 0.56 -14.47
CA ARG A 18 32.00 2.01 -14.26
C ARG A 18 31.07 2.64 -15.33
N ALA A 19 30.52 3.82 -15.00
CA ALA A 19 29.69 4.73 -15.82
C ALA A 19 28.17 4.44 -15.79
N HIS A 20 27.26 5.40 -15.60
CA HIS A 20 27.25 6.81 -16.01
C HIS A 20 26.32 7.62 -15.08
N ARG A 21 26.74 8.82 -14.64
CA ARG A 21 25.80 9.88 -14.19
C ARG A 21 25.35 10.69 -15.41
N PRO A 22 24.13 11.22 -15.41
CA PRO A 22 23.82 12.47 -16.09
C PRO A 22 23.72 13.62 -15.07
N CYS A 23 24.42 14.72 -15.39
CA CYS A 23 24.49 15.97 -14.65
C CYS A 23 23.41 16.98 -15.10
N GLY A 24 22.97 17.84 -14.17
CA GLY A 24 22.51 19.25 -14.35
C GLY A 24 21.12 19.46 -14.98
N GLY A 25 20.07 19.88 -14.27
CA GLY A 25 19.78 21.24 -13.70
C GLY A 25 18.45 21.75 -14.33
N PRO A 26 17.70 22.77 -13.83
CA PRO A 26 18.03 23.84 -12.88
C PRO A 26 16.97 23.98 -11.72
N PRO A 27 17.04 25.03 -10.86
CA PRO A 27 16.44 25.08 -9.53
C PRO A 27 15.07 25.79 -9.50
N GLY A 28 14.20 25.37 -8.59
CA GLY A 28 12.90 26.01 -8.37
C GLY A 28 12.18 25.39 -7.19
N ALA A 29 12.62 25.75 -5.98
CA ALA A 29 11.90 25.47 -4.76
C ALA A 29 10.56 26.23 -4.78
N LEU A 30 9.45 25.50 -4.88
CA LEU A 30 8.18 25.90 -4.29
C LEU A 30 7.82 24.78 -3.31
N GLU A 31 8.18 25.01 -2.06
CA GLU A 31 7.67 24.25 -0.93
C GLU A 31 6.15 24.39 -0.90
N PHE A 32 5.44 23.42 -1.48
CA PHE A 32 4.05 23.18 -1.10
C PHE A 32 4.09 22.38 0.20
N GLU A 33 4.16 23.12 1.30
CA GLU A 33 3.91 22.62 2.65
C GLU A 33 2.46 22.13 2.71
N VAL A 34 2.26 20.83 2.43
CA VAL A 34 0.98 20.17 2.71
C VAL A 34 0.88 19.99 4.22
N ARG A 35 0.46 21.06 4.89
CA ARG A 35 0.08 21.07 6.29
C ARG A 35 -1.10 20.12 6.46
N TRP A 36 -0.83 18.92 6.96
CA TRP A 36 -1.85 17.98 7.38
C TRP A 36 -2.57 18.56 8.60
N ILE A 37 -3.74 19.15 8.40
CA ILE A 37 -4.66 19.44 9.49
C ILE A 37 -5.19 18.10 10.01
N ALA A 38 -4.67 17.69 11.17
CA ALA A 38 -5.25 16.64 11.97
C ALA A 38 -6.55 17.15 12.61
N GLY A 39 -7.62 16.36 12.50
CA GLY A 39 -8.86 16.59 13.24
C GLY A 39 -9.99 17.17 12.39
N THR A 40 -10.72 16.30 11.70
CA THR A 40 -12.15 16.52 11.49
C THR A 40 -12.84 15.17 11.50
N GLU A 41 -13.46 14.87 12.63
CA GLU A 41 -14.41 13.78 12.79
C GLU A 41 -15.54 13.99 11.77
N LEU A 42 -15.56 13.19 10.71
CA LEU A 42 -16.71 13.14 9.82
C LEU A 42 -17.79 12.31 10.51
N GLY A 43 -18.63 13.02 11.25
CA GLY A 43 -19.91 12.53 11.73
C GLY A 43 -20.72 11.88 10.61
N THR A 44 -21.43 10.83 10.99
CA THR A 44 -22.35 10.05 10.17
C THR A 44 -23.44 10.93 9.57
N ALA A 45 -23.20 11.45 8.36
CA ALA A 45 -24.16 12.26 7.63
C ALA A 45 -25.29 11.39 7.06
N SER A 46 -26.39 11.37 7.82
CA SER A 46 -27.79 11.27 7.40
C SER A 46 -28.05 11.06 5.90
N LYS A 47 -28.66 9.91 5.56
CA LYS A 47 -29.33 9.60 4.29
C LYS A 47 -30.19 10.78 3.83
N ARG A 48 -29.70 11.57 2.87
CA ARG A 48 -30.54 12.46 2.06
C ARG A 48 -30.85 11.77 0.75
N ASN A 49 -32.09 11.26 0.69
CA ASN A 49 -32.73 10.68 -0.47
C ASN A 49 -32.77 11.73 -1.60
N ARG A 50 -31.81 11.71 -2.53
CA ARG A 50 -31.91 12.51 -3.77
C ARG A 50 -32.74 11.71 -4.75
N GLY A 51 -33.98 12.13 -4.90
CA GLY A 51 -34.93 11.57 -5.85
C GLY A 51 -34.34 11.49 -7.25
N VAL A 52 -34.53 10.32 -7.85
CA VAL A 52 -34.38 10.05 -9.27
C VAL A 52 -35.34 10.98 -10.02
N ARG A 53 -34.82 12.05 -10.63
CA ARG A 53 -35.55 12.77 -11.68
C ARG A 53 -35.28 12.05 -12.99
N LYS A 54 -36.26 11.25 -13.42
CA LYS A 54 -36.30 10.65 -14.76
C LYS A 54 -36.36 11.75 -15.83
N ALA A 55 -35.61 11.49 -16.89
CA ALA A 55 -35.88 11.75 -18.31
C ALA A 55 -36.70 12.99 -18.68
N GLY A 56 -36.07 13.88 -19.44
CA GLY A 56 -36.79 14.83 -20.27
C GLY A 56 -35.92 15.97 -20.73
N ARG A 57 -35.58 15.96 -22.03
CA ARG A 57 -35.20 17.13 -22.85
C ARG A 57 -33.70 17.45 -22.92
N GLU A 58 -32.95 16.59 -23.62
CA GLU A 58 -31.64 16.92 -24.19
C GLU A 58 -31.59 16.55 -25.69
N VAL A 59 -32.65 16.88 -26.44
CA VAL A 59 -32.73 16.60 -27.88
C VAL A 59 -33.43 17.76 -28.57
N TYR A 60 -32.80 18.93 -28.76
CA TYR A 60 -33.32 20.00 -29.65
C TYR A 60 -32.27 20.98 -30.19
N LEU A 61 -31.04 21.01 -29.68
CA LEU A 61 -30.04 21.99 -30.16
C LEU A 61 -29.27 21.50 -31.40
N GLY A 62 -28.99 20.20 -31.50
CA GLY A 62 -28.33 19.60 -32.67
C GLY A 62 -29.20 19.68 -33.93
N ASP A 63 -30.48 19.32 -33.82
CA ASP A 63 -31.41 19.28 -34.97
C ASP A 63 -31.58 20.63 -35.68
N LEU A 64 -31.67 21.74 -34.93
CA LEU A 64 -31.82 23.07 -35.52
C LEU A 64 -30.53 23.53 -36.20
N GLN A 65 -29.37 23.19 -35.64
CA GLN A 65 -28.09 23.55 -36.20
C GLN A 65 -27.79 22.70 -37.44
N ASP A 66 -28.10 21.41 -37.39
CA ASP A 66 -28.02 20.49 -38.53
C ASP A 66 -28.98 20.90 -39.65
N GLU A 67 -30.19 21.38 -39.34
CA GLU A 67 -31.14 21.92 -40.32
C GLU A 67 -30.62 23.18 -41.00
N VAL A 68 -30.00 24.09 -40.25
CA VAL A 68 -29.39 25.32 -40.79
C VAL A 68 -28.16 25.00 -41.65
N ILE A 69 -27.31 24.08 -41.21
CA ILE A 69 -26.14 23.61 -41.97
C ILE A 69 -26.60 22.92 -43.26
N ARG A 70 -27.62 22.06 -43.19
CA ARG A 70 -28.21 21.39 -44.36
C ARG A 70 -28.76 22.39 -45.36
N LYS A 71 -29.55 23.38 -44.91
CA LYS A 71 -30.06 24.45 -45.77
C LYS A 71 -28.95 25.31 -46.37
N ARG A 72 -27.90 25.61 -45.60
CA ARG A 72 -26.74 26.36 -46.09
C ARG A 72 -25.98 25.59 -47.16
N LEU A 73 -25.74 24.30 -46.96
CA LEU A 73 -25.10 23.41 -47.94
C LEU A 73 -25.94 23.22 -49.21
N LEU A 74 -27.27 23.21 -49.12
CA LEU A 74 -28.16 23.15 -50.28
C LEU A 74 -28.20 24.47 -51.09
N ILE A 75 -27.98 25.61 -50.45
CA ILE A 75 -27.96 26.93 -51.10
C ILE A 75 -26.56 27.24 -51.68
N ASP A 76 -25.49 26.91 -50.97
CA ASP A 76 -24.10 27.17 -51.36
C ASP A 76 -23.46 26.01 -52.14
N GLY A 77 -24.06 24.82 -52.11
CA GLY A 77 -23.68 23.71 -52.97
C GLY A 77 -23.96 24.06 -54.42
N ASP A 78 -23.05 23.69 -55.33
CA ASP A 78 -23.03 23.90 -56.79
C ASP A 78 -24.39 23.69 -57.54
N GLY A 79 -25.42 23.16 -56.88
CA GLY A 79 -26.73 22.79 -57.44
C GLY A 79 -27.58 23.94 -58.00
N ALA A 80 -27.42 25.18 -57.55
CA ALA A 80 -28.09 26.33 -58.19
C ALA A 80 -27.35 26.80 -59.47
N GLY A 81 -26.06 26.48 -59.59
CA GLY A 81 -25.23 26.82 -60.75
C GLY A 81 -25.45 25.87 -61.92
N ASP A 82 -25.57 24.57 -61.64
CA ASP A 82 -25.78 23.54 -62.66
C ASP A 82 -27.13 23.64 -63.37
N ASP A 83 -28.22 23.83 -62.64
CA ASP A 83 -29.54 24.05 -63.25
C ASP A 83 -29.53 25.30 -64.17
N ARG A 84 -28.88 26.37 -63.73
CA ARG A 84 -28.68 27.57 -64.56
C ARG A 84 -27.84 27.28 -65.80
N ARG A 85 -26.75 26.52 -65.69
CA ARG A 85 -25.89 26.12 -66.83
C ARG A 85 -26.64 25.28 -67.85
N ILE A 86 -27.42 24.29 -67.39
CA ILE A 86 -28.25 23.42 -68.25
C ILE A 86 -29.34 24.25 -68.94
N ASN A 87 -30.02 25.14 -68.22
CA ASN A 87 -31.01 26.04 -68.80
C ASN A 87 -30.42 26.99 -69.86
N LEU A 88 -29.17 27.45 -69.66
CA LEU A 88 -28.44 28.26 -70.66
C LEU A 88 -28.05 27.44 -71.89
N LEU A 89 -27.64 26.18 -71.71
CA LEU A 89 -27.34 25.24 -72.80
C LEU A 89 -28.60 25.03 -73.67
N VAL A 90 -29.76 24.76 -73.04
CA VAL A 90 -31.04 24.58 -73.73
C VAL A 90 -31.45 25.83 -74.51
N LYS A 91 -31.35 27.02 -73.90
CA LYS A 91 -31.65 28.30 -74.59
C LYS A 91 -30.70 28.56 -75.75
N SER A 92 -29.42 28.22 -75.59
CA SER A 92 -28.40 28.36 -76.64
C SER A 92 -28.65 27.41 -77.81
N PHE A 93 -29.08 26.18 -77.53
CA PHE A 93 -29.50 25.20 -78.53
C PHE A 93 -30.71 25.70 -79.34
N ILE A 94 -31.77 26.18 -78.67
CA ILE A 94 -32.95 26.73 -79.36
C ILE A 94 -32.57 27.93 -80.24
N LYS A 95 -31.68 28.80 -79.75
CA LYS A 95 -31.17 29.94 -80.52
C LYS A 95 -30.35 29.52 -81.74
N TRP A 96 -29.55 28.46 -81.60
CA TRP A 96 -28.78 27.89 -82.70
C TRP A 96 -29.67 27.28 -83.78
N CYS A 97 -30.75 26.57 -83.41
CA CYS A 97 -31.72 26.04 -84.37
C CYS A 97 -32.43 27.13 -85.21
N ASN A 98 -32.52 28.35 -84.68
CA ASN A 98 -33.18 29.49 -85.32
C ASN A 98 -32.19 30.52 -85.90
N SER A 99 -30.90 30.20 -86.04
CA SER A 99 -29.91 31.13 -86.58
C SER A 99 -30.06 31.28 -88.10
N GLY A 100 -30.18 32.52 -88.60
CA GLY A 100 -30.40 32.82 -90.01
C GLY A 100 -29.12 32.89 -90.88
N SER A 101 -27.93 32.89 -90.26
CA SER A 101 -26.63 32.95 -90.94
C SER A 101 -25.69 31.83 -90.46
N GLN A 102 -24.88 31.30 -91.39
CA GLN A 102 -23.94 30.21 -91.14
C GLN A 102 -22.81 30.60 -90.15
N GLU A 103 -22.37 31.86 -90.18
CA GLU A 103 -21.33 32.39 -89.27
C GLU A 103 -21.85 32.53 -87.83
N GLU A 104 -23.07 33.02 -87.67
CA GLU A 104 -23.74 33.11 -86.37
C GLU A 104 -23.99 31.72 -85.78
N GLY A 105 -24.46 30.78 -86.61
CA GLY A 105 -24.67 29.38 -86.24
C GLY A 105 -23.40 28.72 -85.73
N TYR A 106 -22.26 28.90 -86.40
CA TYR A 106 -20.98 28.35 -85.95
C TYR A 106 -20.55 28.91 -84.59
N SER A 107 -20.71 30.23 -84.36
CA SER A 107 -20.38 30.86 -83.07
C SER A 107 -21.25 30.39 -81.90
N GLN A 108 -22.53 30.06 -82.15
CA GLN A 108 -23.43 29.52 -81.12
C GLN A 108 -23.11 28.05 -80.83
N TYR A 109 -22.77 27.27 -81.87
CA TYR A 109 -22.34 25.89 -81.73
C TYR A 109 -21.09 25.75 -80.84
N GLN A 110 -20.07 26.59 -81.06
CA GLN A 110 -18.86 26.59 -80.22
C GLN A 110 -19.15 26.97 -78.76
N ARG A 111 -20.05 27.93 -78.53
CA ARG A 111 -20.51 28.27 -77.17
C ARG A 111 -21.25 27.11 -76.51
N MET A 112 -22.09 26.41 -77.25
CA MET A 112 -22.82 25.23 -76.77
C MET A 112 -21.87 24.10 -76.35
N LEU A 113 -20.86 23.80 -77.17
CA LEU A 113 -19.81 22.82 -76.83
C LEU A 113 -19.03 23.22 -75.57
N SER A 114 -18.66 24.49 -75.43
CA SER A 114 -17.97 24.99 -74.24
C SER A 114 -18.84 24.83 -72.98
N THR A 115 -20.13 25.17 -73.05
CA THR A 115 -21.05 25.00 -71.92
C THR A 115 -21.30 23.53 -71.58
N LEU A 116 -21.33 22.64 -72.58
CA LEU A 116 -21.48 21.20 -72.37
C LEU A 116 -20.26 20.62 -71.63
N SER A 117 -19.05 20.97 -72.07
CA SER A 117 -17.80 20.56 -71.40
C SER A 117 -17.74 21.03 -69.94
N GLN A 118 -18.24 22.24 -69.64
CA GLN A 118 -18.34 22.72 -68.26
C GLN A 118 -19.35 21.92 -67.42
N CYS A 119 -20.46 21.48 -68.00
CA CYS A 119 -21.45 20.63 -67.32
C CYS A 119 -20.85 19.25 -67.01
N GLU A 120 -20.15 18.65 -67.96
CA GLU A 120 -19.46 17.36 -67.77
C GLU A 120 -18.40 17.45 -66.66
N PHE A 121 -17.61 18.53 -66.65
CA PHE A 121 -16.63 18.78 -65.60
C PHE A 121 -17.28 18.94 -64.22
N SER A 122 -18.38 19.70 -64.12
CA SER A 122 -19.12 19.89 -62.86
C SER A 122 -19.68 18.56 -62.32
N MET A 123 -20.22 17.72 -63.21
CA MET A 123 -20.71 16.39 -62.86
C MET A 123 -19.58 15.51 -62.31
N GLY A 124 -18.44 15.44 -63.00
CA GLY A 124 -17.28 14.68 -62.55
C GLY A 124 -16.74 15.16 -61.19
N LYS A 125 -16.67 16.48 -60.99
CA LYS A 125 -16.29 17.07 -59.70
C LYS A 125 -17.25 16.65 -58.57
N THR A 126 -18.56 16.64 -58.83
CA THR A 126 -19.57 16.27 -57.83
C THR A 126 -19.41 14.81 -57.38
N LEU A 127 -19.12 13.89 -58.30
CA LEU A 127 -18.84 12.49 -57.95
C LEU A 127 -17.58 12.36 -57.08
N LEU A 128 -16.51 13.07 -57.40
CA LEU A 128 -15.27 13.04 -56.60
C LEU A 128 -15.49 13.60 -55.19
N VAL A 129 -16.28 14.67 -55.05
CA VAL A 129 -16.66 15.23 -53.75
C VAL A 129 -17.51 14.24 -52.96
N TYR A 130 -18.44 13.55 -53.62
CA TYR A 130 -19.23 12.49 -52.99
C TYR A 130 -18.35 11.35 -52.45
N ASP A 131 -17.40 10.84 -53.25
CA ASP A 131 -16.47 9.79 -52.83
C ASP A 131 -15.52 10.25 -51.72
N MET A 132 -15.15 11.53 -51.71
CA MET A 132 -14.40 12.13 -50.60
C MET A 132 -15.25 12.15 -49.32
N ASN A 133 -16.50 12.61 -49.38
CA ASN A 133 -17.41 12.65 -48.23
C ASN A 133 -17.68 11.24 -47.67
N LEU A 134 -17.79 10.22 -48.53
CA LEU A 134 -17.96 8.84 -48.09
C LEU A 134 -16.77 8.36 -47.24
N ARG A 135 -15.54 8.64 -47.70
CA ARG A 135 -14.32 8.34 -46.95
C ARG A 135 -14.21 9.13 -45.66
N GLU A 136 -14.66 10.38 -45.65
CA GLU A 136 -14.72 11.18 -44.42
C GLU A 136 -15.70 10.59 -43.40
N MET A 137 -16.88 10.15 -43.83
CA MET A 137 -17.85 9.47 -42.95
C MET A 137 -17.25 8.20 -42.32
N GLU A 138 -16.59 7.36 -43.10
CA GLU A 138 -15.89 6.16 -42.60
C GLU A 138 -14.81 6.51 -41.58
N ASN A 139 -14.05 7.58 -41.85
CA ASN A 139 -13.01 8.05 -40.92
C ASN A 139 -13.62 8.56 -39.61
N TYR A 140 -14.72 9.31 -39.66
CA TYR A 140 -15.41 9.75 -38.46
C TYR A 140 -15.94 8.56 -37.65
N GLU A 141 -16.55 7.56 -38.29
CA GLU A 141 -17.01 6.36 -37.60
C GLU A 141 -15.85 5.62 -36.91
N LYS A 142 -14.69 5.55 -37.56
CA LYS A 142 -13.48 4.97 -36.96
C LYS A 142 -13.02 5.77 -35.74
N ILE A 143 -12.94 7.09 -35.85
CA ILE A 143 -12.54 7.97 -34.74
C ILE A 143 -13.53 7.83 -33.56
N TYR A 144 -14.83 7.73 -33.83
CA TYR A 144 -15.84 7.49 -32.79
C TYR A 144 -15.55 6.20 -32.03
N LYS A 145 -15.32 5.08 -32.72
CA LYS A 145 -14.98 3.79 -32.09
C LYS A 145 -13.69 3.85 -31.29
N GLU A 146 -12.68 4.56 -31.79
CA GLU A 146 -11.41 4.77 -31.06
C GLU A 146 -11.61 5.56 -29.76
N ILE A 147 -12.44 6.62 -29.81
CA ILE A 147 -12.78 7.41 -28.63
C ILE A 147 -13.55 6.56 -27.61
N GLU A 148 -14.55 5.78 -28.05
CA GLU A 148 -15.29 4.87 -27.17
C GLU A 148 -14.37 3.84 -26.49
N CYS A 149 -13.45 3.23 -27.24
CA CYS A 149 -12.45 2.32 -26.70
C CYS A 149 -11.54 3.02 -25.67
N SER A 150 -11.10 4.24 -25.97
CA SER A 150 -10.26 5.03 -25.06
C SER A 150 -10.99 5.38 -23.76
N ILE A 151 -12.27 5.76 -23.85
CA ILE A 151 -13.13 6.03 -22.69
C ILE A 151 -13.30 4.78 -21.84
N ALA A 152 -13.60 3.63 -22.45
CA ALA A 152 -13.72 2.36 -21.74
C ALA A 152 -12.41 1.99 -21.01
N GLY A 153 -11.26 2.12 -21.69
CA GLY A 153 -9.95 1.90 -21.09
C GLY A 153 -9.62 2.88 -19.95
N ALA A 154 -10.04 4.15 -20.06
CA ALA A 154 -9.89 5.12 -18.98
C ALA A 154 -10.74 4.75 -17.74
N HIS A 155 -11.97 4.27 -17.94
CA HIS A 155 -12.81 3.79 -16.85
C HIS A 155 -12.20 2.58 -16.14
N GLU A 156 -11.61 1.64 -16.88
CA GLU A 156 -10.91 0.50 -16.30
C GLU A 156 -9.70 0.94 -15.47
N LYS A 157 -8.85 1.85 -15.99
CA LYS A 157 -7.72 2.42 -15.25
C LYS A 157 -8.17 3.11 -13.97
N ILE A 158 -9.27 3.86 -14.00
CA ILE A 158 -9.84 4.49 -12.80
C ILE A 158 -10.26 3.43 -11.78
N ALA A 159 -10.91 2.36 -12.22
CA ALA A 159 -11.32 1.27 -11.33
C ALA A 159 -10.10 0.58 -10.68
N GLU A 160 -9.03 0.37 -11.44
CA GLU A 160 -7.79 -0.21 -10.93
C GLU A 160 -7.06 0.72 -9.94
N CYS A 161 -6.91 2.00 -10.27
CA CYS A 161 -6.33 2.99 -9.36
C CYS A 161 -7.11 3.08 -8.03
N LYS A 162 -8.46 2.94 -8.08
CA LYS A 162 -9.30 2.88 -6.88
C LYS A 162 -9.02 1.64 -6.01
N LYS A 163 -8.67 0.49 -6.60
CA LYS A 163 -8.26 -0.69 -5.83
C LYS A 163 -6.89 -0.47 -5.19
N GLN A 164 -5.94 0.05 -5.97
CA GLN A 164 -4.57 0.30 -5.51
C GLN A 164 -4.53 1.30 -4.35
N ILE A 165 -5.31 2.38 -4.40
CA ILE A 165 -5.37 3.34 -3.29
C ILE A 165 -5.92 2.72 -2.00
N LEU A 166 -6.90 1.80 -2.09
CA LEU A 166 -7.42 1.10 -0.91
C LEU A 166 -6.38 0.17 -0.31
N GLN A 167 -5.62 -0.55 -1.15
CA GLN A 167 -4.50 -1.39 -0.69
C GLN A 167 -3.40 -0.55 -0.06
N ALA A 168 -2.99 0.56 -0.69
CA ALA A 168 -1.98 1.47 -0.15
C ALA A 168 -2.40 2.07 1.20
N LYS A 169 -3.69 2.44 1.36
CA LYS A 169 -4.24 2.90 2.65
C LYS A 169 -4.14 1.82 3.72
N ARG A 170 -4.45 0.56 3.38
CA ARG A 170 -4.31 -0.58 4.30
C ARG A 170 -2.85 -0.77 4.73
N ILE A 171 -1.91 -0.76 3.79
CA ILE A 171 -0.48 -0.89 4.08
C ILE A 171 -0.01 0.25 4.99
N ARG A 172 -0.44 1.49 4.71
CA ARG A 172 -0.11 2.65 5.57
C ARG A 172 -0.64 2.48 6.98
N LYS A 173 -1.88 2.00 7.15
CA LYS A 173 -2.47 1.74 8.47
C LYS A 173 -1.65 0.69 9.23
N ASN A 174 -1.33 -0.43 8.58
CA ASN A 174 -0.52 -1.48 9.19
C ASN A 174 0.86 -0.96 9.61
N ARG A 175 1.50 -0.14 8.77
CA ARG A 175 2.78 0.50 9.11
C ARG A 175 2.68 1.40 10.35
N GLN A 176 1.60 2.18 10.45
CA GLN A 176 1.36 3.02 11.64
C GLN A 176 1.13 2.17 12.90
N GLU A 177 0.42 1.03 12.79
CA GLU A 177 0.24 0.09 13.89
C GLU A 177 1.59 -0.53 14.33
N TYR A 178 2.45 -0.91 13.38
CA TYR A 178 3.81 -1.38 13.68
C TYR A 178 4.68 -0.31 14.33
N ASP A 179 4.67 0.92 13.81
CA ASP A 179 5.44 2.04 14.37
C ASP A 179 4.96 2.38 15.80
N ALA A 180 3.65 2.31 16.05
CA ALA A 180 3.09 2.51 17.38
C ALA A 180 3.54 1.42 18.37
N LEU A 181 3.48 0.15 17.97
CA LEU A 181 3.98 -0.96 18.79
C LEU A 181 5.48 -0.87 19.03
N ALA A 182 6.26 -0.54 18.00
CA ALA A 182 7.71 -0.36 18.12
C ALA A 182 8.06 0.74 19.13
N LYS A 183 7.32 1.86 19.12
CA LYS A 183 7.48 2.91 20.15
C LYS A 183 7.23 2.38 21.56
N VAL A 184 6.16 1.61 21.77
CA VAL A 184 5.89 1.02 23.09
C VAL A 184 7.01 0.07 23.50
N ILE A 185 7.49 -0.78 22.59
CA ILE A 185 8.61 -1.71 22.85
C ILE A 185 9.88 -0.96 23.24
N GLN A 186 10.18 0.19 22.61
CA GLN A 186 11.35 1.02 22.93
C GLN A 186 11.33 1.62 24.35
N HIS A 187 10.19 1.63 25.05
CA HIS A 187 10.14 2.06 26.45
C HIS A 187 10.64 0.96 27.41
N HIS A 188 10.74 -0.28 26.94
CA HIS A 188 11.29 -1.39 27.70
C HIS A 188 12.81 -1.51 27.49
N PRO A 189 13.56 -1.94 28.52
CA PRO A 189 15.00 -2.14 28.41
C PRO A 189 15.35 -3.21 27.39
N ASP A 190 16.60 -3.18 26.91
CA ASP A 190 17.03 -4.14 25.93
C ASP A 190 16.99 -5.59 26.47
N ARG A 191 16.52 -6.50 25.62
CA ARG A 191 16.35 -7.89 26.00
C ARG A 191 17.69 -8.56 26.32
N HIS A 192 18.75 -8.22 25.59
CA HIS A 192 20.05 -8.85 25.81
C HIS A 192 20.66 -8.38 27.13
N GLU A 193 20.54 -7.09 27.43
CA GLU A 193 21.00 -6.51 28.70
C GLU A 193 20.27 -7.14 29.89
N THR A 194 18.93 -7.21 29.85
CA THR A 194 18.14 -7.83 30.93
C THR A 194 18.45 -9.31 31.14
N LEU A 195 18.72 -10.07 30.08
CA LEU A 195 19.14 -11.47 30.20
C LEU A 195 20.52 -11.61 30.87
N LYS A 196 21.45 -10.72 30.54
CA LYS A 196 22.80 -10.72 31.14
C LYS A 196 22.75 -10.38 32.63
N GLU A 197 21.95 -9.40 33.03
CA GLU A 197 21.72 -9.06 34.43
C GLU A 197 21.08 -10.21 35.20
N LEU A 198 20.09 -10.88 34.59
CA LEU A 198 19.42 -12.04 35.20
C LEU A 198 20.39 -13.20 35.41
N GLU A 199 21.29 -13.46 34.45
CA GLU A 199 22.34 -14.47 34.61
C GLU A 199 23.34 -14.11 35.72
N ALA A 200 23.73 -12.83 35.82
CA ALA A 200 24.61 -12.37 36.88
C ALA A 200 23.98 -12.51 38.28
N LEU A 201 22.74 -12.05 38.43
CA LEU A 201 21.95 -12.21 39.66
C LEU A 201 21.74 -13.69 40.01
N GLY A 202 21.51 -14.56 39.01
CA GLY A 202 21.40 -16.00 39.21
C GLY A 202 22.66 -16.60 39.84
N LYS A 203 23.85 -16.24 39.33
CA LYS A 203 25.13 -16.69 39.88
C LYS A 203 25.37 -16.16 41.31
N GLU A 204 24.98 -14.92 41.58
CA GLU A 204 25.09 -14.35 42.93
C GLU A 204 24.16 -15.06 43.92
N LEU A 205 22.95 -15.42 43.49
CA LEU A 205 21.98 -16.14 44.31
C LEU A 205 22.48 -17.55 44.64
N GLU A 206 23.04 -18.27 43.66
CA GLU A 206 23.70 -19.56 43.88
C GLU A 206 24.87 -19.44 44.87
N HIS A 207 25.71 -18.41 44.72
CA HIS A 207 26.82 -18.15 45.63
C HIS A 207 26.36 -17.88 47.07
N LEU A 208 25.35 -17.02 47.25
CA LEU A 208 24.77 -16.73 48.55
C LEU A 208 24.09 -17.96 49.17
N SER A 209 23.46 -18.80 48.35
CA SER A 209 22.89 -20.08 48.80
C SER A 209 23.97 -20.99 49.37
N HIS A 210 25.10 -21.14 48.67
CA HIS A 210 26.23 -21.94 49.18
C HIS A 210 26.84 -21.37 50.47
N ILE A 211 26.94 -20.04 50.59
CA ILE A 211 27.42 -19.41 51.82
C ILE A 211 26.44 -19.72 52.96
N LYS A 212 25.13 -19.55 52.73
CA LYS A 212 24.09 -19.84 53.72
C LYS A 212 24.19 -21.29 54.21
N GLU A 213 24.23 -22.24 53.30
CA GLU A 213 24.37 -23.67 53.61
C GLU A 213 25.64 -23.92 54.44
N SER A 214 26.78 -23.33 54.06
CA SER A 214 28.03 -23.47 54.81
C SER A 214 27.96 -22.89 56.24
N VAL A 215 27.15 -21.86 56.46
CA VAL A 215 26.96 -21.24 57.78
C VAL A 215 25.98 -22.07 58.61
N GLU A 216 24.91 -22.59 58.00
CA GLU A 216 23.98 -23.52 58.64
C GLU A 216 24.71 -24.79 59.11
N ASP A 217 25.60 -25.35 58.27
CA ASP A 217 26.46 -26.48 58.63
C ASP A 217 27.37 -26.18 59.83
N LYS A 218 27.98 -25.00 59.85
CA LYS A 218 28.81 -24.55 60.98
C LYS A 218 27.98 -24.38 62.26
N LEU A 219 26.78 -23.82 62.15
CA LEU A 219 25.87 -23.61 63.27
C LEU A 219 25.42 -24.96 63.84
N GLU A 220 25.07 -25.90 62.98
CA GLU A 220 24.68 -27.26 63.35
C GLU A 220 25.85 -28.01 64.02
N LEU A 221 27.07 -27.86 63.50
CA LEU A 221 28.27 -28.39 64.15
C LEU A 221 28.46 -27.81 65.56
N ARG A 222 28.28 -26.50 65.75
CA ARG A 222 28.36 -25.87 67.07
C ARG A 222 27.26 -26.36 68.00
N ARG A 223 26.02 -26.52 67.53
CA ARG A 223 24.92 -27.12 68.31
C ARG A 223 25.28 -28.52 68.82
N LYS A 224 25.83 -29.37 67.94
CA LYS A 224 26.31 -30.71 68.31
C LYS A 224 27.44 -30.65 69.34
N GLN A 225 28.42 -29.75 69.17
CA GLN A 225 29.51 -29.55 70.14
C GLN A 225 28.99 -29.10 71.52
N PHE A 226 28.06 -28.15 71.56
CA PHE A 226 27.42 -27.73 72.82
C PHE A 226 26.63 -28.85 73.47
N HIS A 227 25.92 -29.67 72.68
CA HIS A 227 25.19 -30.81 73.20
C HIS A 227 26.12 -31.83 73.87
N VAL A 228 27.24 -32.17 73.24
CA VAL A 228 28.28 -33.03 73.85
C VAL A 228 28.79 -32.43 75.17
N LEU A 229 29.11 -31.14 75.19
CA LEU A 229 29.58 -30.46 76.40
C LEU A 229 28.53 -30.47 77.52
N LEU A 230 27.26 -30.20 77.21
CA LEU A 230 26.14 -30.28 78.15
C LEU A 230 25.93 -31.70 78.70
N SER A 231 26.06 -32.73 77.87
CA SER A 231 25.99 -34.12 78.30
C SER A 231 27.14 -34.46 79.25
N THR A 232 28.37 -34.06 78.94
CA THR A 232 29.51 -34.29 79.84
C THR A 232 29.35 -33.56 81.18
N ILE A 233 28.78 -32.36 81.19
CA ILE A 233 28.48 -31.62 82.43
C ILE A 233 27.43 -32.40 83.25
N HIS A 234 26.36 -32.90 82.62
CA HIS A 234 25.35 -33.71 83.30
C HIS A 234 25.94 -35.01 83.87
N GLU A 235 26.78 -35.71 83.10
CA GLU A 235 27.46 -36.92 83.57
C GLU A 235 28.35 -36.63 84.79
N LEU A 236 29.12 -35.54 84.76
CA LEU A 236 29.93 -35.11 85.90
C LEU A 236 29.08 -34.72 87.11
N GLN A 237 27.99 -33.98 86.91
CA GLN A 237 27.03 -33.64 87.97
C GLN A 237 26.41 -34.90 88.59
N GLN A 238 26.00 -35.87 87.76
CA GLN A 238 25.48 -37.14 88.21
C GLN A 238 26.53 -37.96 88.97
N THR A 239 27.80 -37.88 88.56
CA THR A 239 28.91 -38.53 89.27
C THR A 239 29.13 -37.90 90.64
N LEU A 240 29.15 -36.57 90.74
CA LEU A 240 29.24 -35.85 92.01
C LEU A 240 28.04 -36.15 92.93
N GLU A 241 26.81 -36.14 92.41
CA GLU A 241 25.62 -36.52 93.19
C GLU A 241 25.64 -37.98 93.67
N ASN A 242 26.29 -38.87 92.92
CA ASN A 242 26.46 -40.27 93.33
C ASN A 242 27.56 -40.41 94.38
N ASP A 243 28.65 -39.66 94.28
CA ASP A 243 29.74 -39.63 95.28
C ASP A 243 29.27 -39.00 96.61
N ASP A 244 28.45 -37.94 96.56
CA ASP A 244 27.79 -37.37 97.74
C ASP A 244 26.88 -38.41 98.44
N LYS A 245 26.13 -39.22 97.67
CA LYS A 245 25.31 -40.31 98.22
C LYS A 245 26.15 -41.48 98.77
N LEU A 246 27.28 -41.79 98.14
CA LEU A 246 28.22 -42.83 98.59
C LEU A 246 28.92 -42.43 99.89
N SER A 247 29.31 -41.16 100.04
CA SER A 247 29.88 -40.65 101.29
C SER A 247 28.88 -40.60 102.44
N GLU A 248 27.59 -40.28 102.20
CA GLU A 248 26.54 -40.42 103.21
C GLU A 248 26.32 -41.89 103.66
N VAL A 249 26.54 -42.86 102.76
CA VAL A 249 26.46 -44.30 103.10
C VAL A 249 27.72 -44.79 103.83
N ASP A 250 28.90 -44.29 103.47
CA ASP A 250 30.15 -44.61 104.18
C ASP A 250 30.21 -43.97 105.58
N GLU A 251 29.69 -42.75 105.78
CA GLU A 251 29.54 -42.16 107.13
C GLU A 251 28.48 -42.90 107.97
N ALA A 252 27.46 -43.48 107.34
CA ALA A 252 26.51 -44.38 107.99
C ALA A 252 27.08 -45.79 108.29
N GLN A 253 28.12 -46.23 107.57
CA GLN A 253 28.84 -47.49 107.83
C GLN A 253 30.00 -47.33 108.83
N GLU A 254 30.73 -46.21 108.85
CA GLU A 254 31.75 -45.92 109.87
C GLU A 254 31.11 -45.63 111.24
N SER A 255 29.97 -44.95 111.29
CA SER A 255 29.21 -44.77 112.55
C SER A 255 28.57 -46.06 113.09
N ALA A 256 28.51 -47.13 112.30
CA ALA A 256 28.09 -48.47 112.73
C ALA A 256 29.26 -49.38 113.17
N MET A 257 30.52 -49.00 112.91
CA MET A 257 31.71 -49.81 113.22
C MET A 257 32.54 -49.31 114.41
N GLU A 258 32.23 -48.13 114.96
CA GLU A 258 32.84 -47.57 116.19
C GLU A 258 31.91 -47.61 117.42
N ALA A 259 31.19 -48.73 117.61
CA ALA A 259 30.51 -49.02 118.88
C ALA A 259 30.58 -50.53 119.20
N ASP A 260 31.76 -51.01 119.61
CA ASP A 260 31.90 -51.83 120.82
C ASP A 260 33.36 -52.24 121.08
N PRO A 261 33.99 -51.80 122.19
CA PRO A 261 35.17 -52.41 122.76
C PRO A 261 34.82 -53.46 123.85
N LYS A 262 35.63 -54.52 123.85
CA LYS A 262 35.68 -55.65 124.79
C LYS A 262 35.96 -55.25 126.24
N PRO A 263 35.65 -56.10 127.25
CA PRO A 263 36.36 -57.38 127.48
C PRO A 263 35.50 -58.65 127.36
#